data_AF-A0A961NLG1-F1
#
_entry.id   AF-A0A961NLG1-F1
#
_cell.length_a   1.000
_cell.length_b   1.000
_cell.length_c   1.000
_cell.angle_alpha   90.00
_cell.angle_beta   90.00
_cell.angle_gamma   90.00
#
_symmetry.space_group_name_H-M   'P 1'
#
loop_
_entity.id
_entity.type
_entity.pdbx_description
1 polymer ?
#
loop_
_entity_poly.entity_id
_entity_poly.type
_entity_poly.pdbx_seq_one_letter_code
_entity_poly.pdbx_strand_id
1 'polypeptide(L)' 'MRSNRGFILLDHGSRRAEANAVVEAVAGEIQNRRPDLSVAWAHLEICPPDL' A
#
# COMPACT_ATOMS: atom_id res chain seq x y z
N MET A 1 21.26 -16.55 3.69
CA MET A 1 20.52 -15.45 4.33
C MET A 1 19.33 -15.12 3.43
N ARG A 2 18.09 -15.34 3.88
CA ARG A 2 16.92 -14.89 3.10
C ARG A 2 16.81 -13.37 3.29
N SER A 3 16.96 -12.58 2.23
CA SER A 3 16.67 -11.15 2.31
C SER A 3 15.19 -10.95 2.60
N ASN A 4 14.86 -10.30 3.71
CA ASN A 4 13.50 -9.89 4.02
C ASN A 4 13.15 -8.72 3.11
N ARG A 5 12.47 -9.00 1.99
CA ARG A 5 12.10 -7.99 0.99
C ARG A 5 10.62 -7.66 1.18
N GLY A 6 10.31 -6.36 1.17
CA GLY A 6 8.95 -5.85 1.22
C GLY A 6 8.74 -4.74 0.22
N PHE A 7 7.48 -4.40 0.00
CA PHE A 7 7.06 -3.29 -0.85
C PHE A 7 6.17 -2.36 -0.05
N ILE A 8 6.31 -1.06 -0.29
CA ILE A 8 5.35 -0.06 0.13
C ILE A 8 4.76 0.60 -1.11
N LEU A 9 3.44 0.65 -1.19
CA LEU A 9 2.74 1.42 -2.22
C LEU A 9 2.49 2.83 -1.68
N LEU A 10 2.83 3.82 -2.49
CA LEU A 10 2.66 5.23 -2.15
C LEU A 10 1.88 5.92 -3.25
N ASP A 11 0.91 6.73 -2.84
CA ASP A 11 0.28 7.74 -3.68
C ASP A 11 0.21 9.07 -2.91
N HIS A 12 -0.32 10.12 -3.53
CA HIS A 12 -0.45 11.42 -2.86
C HIS A 12 -1.54 11.44 -1.76
N GLY A 13 -2.41 10.42 -1.72
CA GLY A 13 -3.71 10.49 -1.08
C GLY A 13 -4.70 11.36 -1.84
N SER A 14 -5.96 11.31 -1.44
CA SER A 14 -7.05 12.10 -2.03
C SER A 14 -8.08 12.47 -0.98
N ARG A 15 -8.84 13.54 -1.24
CA ARG A 15 -10.01 13.89 -0.44
C ARG A 15 -11.22 13.01 -0.78
N ARG A 16 -11.14 12.22 -1.84
CA ARG A 16 -12.18 11.29 -2.30
C ARG A 16 -11.91 9.90 -1.77
N ALA A 17 -12.79 9.39 -0.93
CA ALA A 17 -12.61 8.08 -0.28
C ALA A 17 -12.48 6.94 -1.30
N GLU A 18 -13.21 7.01 -2.42
CA GLU A 18 -13.14 6.00 -3.48
C GLU A 18 -11.79 5.97 -4.20
N ALA A 19 -11.06 7.11 -4.24
CA ALA A 19 -9.71 7.13 -4.80
C ALA A 19 -8.71 6.49 -3.82
N ASN A 20 -8.86 6.73 -2.52
CA ASN A 20 -7.97 6.16 -1.50
C ASN A 20 -8.14 4.64 -1.37
N ALA A 21 -9.34 4.11 -1.60
CA ALA A 21 -9.58 2.67 -1.55
C ALA A 21 -8.80 1.86 -2.62
N VAL A 22 -8.34 2.52 -3.69
CA VAL A 22 -7.60 1.84 -4.77
C VAL A 22 -6.25 1.33 -4.29
N VAL A 23 -5.49 2.15 -3.55
CA VAL A 23 -4.15 1.73 -3.10
C VAL A 23 -4.23 0.57 -2.11
N GLU A 24 -5.22 0.59 -1.22
CA GLU A 24 -5.50 -0.51 -0.30
C GLU A 24 -5.87 -1.80 -1.05
N ALA A 25 -6.76 -1.71 -2.05
CA ALA A 25 -7.17 -2.87 -2.85
C ALA A 25 -6.00 -3.49 -3.62
N VAL A 26 -5.13 -2.67 -4.22
CA VAL A 26 -3.94 -3.13 -4.94
C VAL A 26 -2.94 -3.76 -3.97
N ALA A 27 -2.71 -3.17 -2.79
CA ALA A 27 -1.85 -3.75 -1.76
C ALA A 27 -2.34 -5.15 -1.34
N GLY A 28 -3.65 -5.30 -1.10
CA GLY A 28 -4.28 -6.58 -0.79
C GLY A 28 -4.12 -7.61 -1.91
N GLU A 29 -4.29 -7.21 -3.17
CA GLU A 29 -4.09 -8.10 -4.31
C GLU A 29 -2.63 -8.59 -4.41
N ILE A 30 -1.66 -7.71 -4.22
CA ILE A 30 -0.24 -8.07 -4.23
C ILE A 30 0.06 -9.06 -3.10
N GLN A 31 -0.40 -8.78 -1.88
CA GLN A 31 -0.20 -9.65 -0.72
C GLN A 31 -0.80 -11.05 -0.95
N ASN A 32 -1.99 -11.13 -1.55
CA ASN A 32 -2.64 -12.41 -1.88
C ASN A 32 -1.86 -13.21 -2.93
N ARG A 33 -1.31 -12.53 -3.95
CA ARG A 33 -0.51 -13.17 -5.01
C ARG A 33 0.90 -13.55 -4.54
N ARG A 34 1.42 -12.83 -3.55
CA ARG A 34 2.80 -12.96 -3.05
C ARG A 34 2.82 -12.99 -1.51
N PRO A 35 2.31 -14.07 -0.90
CA PRO A 35 2.30 -14.20 0.56
C PRO A 35 3.70 -14.28 1.18
N ASP A 36 4.73 -14.47 0.36
CA ASP A 36 6.14 -14.44 0.76
C ASP A 36 6.71 -13.03 0.98
N LEU A 37 5.98 -11.99 0.56
CA LEU A 37 6.39 -10.60 0.68
C LEU A 37 5.60 -9.87 1.75
N SER A 38 6.24 -8.90 2.40
CA SER A 38 5.54 -7.93 3.25
C SER A 38 5.10 -6.75 2.39
N VAL A 39 3.80 -6.48 2.36
CA VAL A 39 3.20 -5.39 1.57
C VAL A 39 2.54 -4.39 2.51
N ALA A 40 2.90 -3.11 2.38
CA ALA A 40 2.29 -2.00 3.08
C ALA A 40 1.84 -0.93 2.09
N TRP A 41 1.06 0.04 2.56
CA TRP A 41 0.65 1.20 1.78
C TRP A 41 0.53 2.44 2.68
N ALA A 42 0.77 3.60 2.11
CA ALA A 42 0.60 4.89 2.76
C ALA A 42 0.35 5.99 1.71
N HIS A 43 -0.13 7.13 2.17
CA HIS A 43 -0.31 8.35 1.41
C HIS A 43 0.80 9.34 1.76
N LEU A 44 1.13 10.26 0.85
CA LEU A 44 2.16 11.27 1.13
C LEU A 44 1.67 12.45 1.95
N GLU A 45 0.41 12.89 1.78
CA GLU A 45 0.00 14.21 2.29
C GLU A 45 -1.46 14.31 2.75
N ILE A 46 -2.40 13.73 2.01
CA ILE A 46 -3.80 14.18 2.07
C ILE A 46 -4.63 13.48 3.16
N CYS A 47 -4.32 12.22 3.47
CA CYS A 47 -5.09 11.41 4.40
C CYS A 47 -4.23 10.31 5.01
N PRO A 48 -4.61 9.77 6.19
CA PRO A 48 -3.95 8.60 6.76
C PRO A 48 -4.36 7.30 6.04
N PRO A 49 -3.57 6.21 6.16
CA PRO A 49 -2.22 6.15 6.71
C PRO A 49 -1.24 6.96 5.87
N ASP A 50 -0.38 7.75 6.52
CA ASP A 50 0.65 8.58 5.89
C ASP A 50 2.06 8.10 6.26
N LEU A 51 3.08 8.63 5.56
CA LEU A 51 4.48 8.26 5.72
C LEU A 51 5.29 9.30 6.52
#